data_AF-A0A0G4L7F2-F1
#
_entry.id   AF-A0A0G4L7F2-F1
#
_cell.length_a   1.000
_cell.length_b   1.000
_cell.length_c   1.000
_cell.angle_alpha   90.00
_cell.angle_beta   90.00
_cell.angle_gamma   90.00
#
_symmetry.space_group_name_H-M   'P 1'
#
loop_
_entity.id
_entity.type
_entity.pdbx_description
1 polymer ?
#
loop_
_entity_poly.entity_id
_entity_poly.type
_entity_poly.pdbx_seq_one_letter_code
_entity_poly.pdbx_strand_id
1 'polypeptide(L)'
;MTTLHPGGDFQRELLVASKSSKLDAVRAELGAEGEVKPLAKDTEPRADTPWPVAVKAKVAAALLSALIDTAKIKVVKEHPETKTLISQYQPAFSHATQLRRGKKIGMVLLNKELVNIMKREPQGDFLAKHLPMVVKPEPWSKFDKGGFLESTSNLVRVKHGDKDQRIYTEAAIARGDMDQIFKG
;
A
#
# COMPACT_ATOMS: atom_id res chain seq x y z
N MET A 1 7.53 -78.17 42.59
CA MET A 1 6.39 -78.95 42.09
C MET A 1 5.18 -78.04 42.18
N THR A 2 4.69 -77.56 41.01
CA THR A 2 3.32 -77.00 40.76
C THR A 2 2.93 -75.71 41.52
N THR A 3 2.30 -74.65 40.99
CA THR A 3 1.33 -74.45 39.89
C THR A 3 1.42 -73.02 39.34
N LEU A 4 1.03 -72.87 38.06
CA LEU A 4 0.85 -71.63 37.30
C LEU A 4 -0.66 -71.31 37.19
N HIS A 5 -0.97 -70.02 36.95
CA HIS A 5 -2.24 -69.39 36.48
C HIS A 5 -3.28 -68.92 37.52
N PRO A 6 -4.16 -67.95 37.16
CA PRO A 6 -3.91 -66.67 36.48
C PRO A 6 -4.79 -65.53 37.10
N GLY A 7 -4.39 -64.26 37.00
CA GLY A 7 -5.32 -63.19 37.40
C GLY A 7 -4.72 -61.80 37.34
N GLY A 8 -5.06 -61.05 36.30
CA GLY A 8 -4.68 -59.63 36.25
C GLY A 8 -4.84 -58.89 34.93
N ASP A 9 -5.70 -59.30 34.00
CA ASP A 9 -5.84 -58.60 32.69
C ASP A 9 -7.28 -58.31 32.26
N PHE A 10 -8.24 -58.24 33.19
CA PHE A 10 -9.64 -57.91 32.82
C PHE A 10 -10.01 -56.42 32.96
N GLN A 11 -9.20 -55.62 33.66
CA GLN A 11 -9.49 -54.18 33.87
C GLN A 11 -8.77 -53.24 32.91
N ARG A 12 -7.76 -53.71 32.15
CA ARG A 12 -7.06 -52.89 31.15
C ARG A 12 -7.75 -52.92 29.77
N GLU A 13 -8.48 -53.98 29.45
CA GLU A 13 -9.13 -54.12 28.14
C GLU A 13 -10.40 -53.27 28.00
N LEU A 14 -11.18 -53.11 29.07
CA LEU A 14 -12.39 -52.27 29.07
C LEU A 14 -12.12 -50.76 28.95
N LEU A 15 -10.95 -50.30 29.42
CA LEU A 15 -10.57 -48.89 29.40
C LEU A 15 -9.96 -48.46 28.06
N VAL A 16 -9.48 -49.43 27.27
CA VAL A 16 -9.00 -49.22 25.89
C VAL A 16 -10.17 -49.19 24.91
N ALA A 17 -11.17 -50.07 25.07
CA ALA A 17 -12.37 -50.10 24.23
C ALA A 17 -13.26 -48.83 24.34
N SER A 18 -13.26 -48.15 25.48
CA SER A 18 -13.98 -46.88 25.67
C SER A 18 -13.23 -45.66 25.11
N LYS A 19 -11.92 -45.76 24.88
CA LYS A 19 -11.10 -44.66 24.32
C LYS A 19 -11.05 -44.67 22.79
N SER A 20 -11.16 -45.83 22.16
CA SER A 20 -11.25 -45.94 20.69
C SER A 20 -12.55 -45.32 20.17
N SER A 21 -13.69 -45.60 20.80
CA SER A 21 -14.99 -45.08 20.34
C SER A 21 -15.08 -43.55 20.37
N LYS A 22 -14.41 -42.89 21.32
CA LYS A 22 -14.33 -41.41 21.40
C LYS A 22 -13.37 -40.82 20.38
N LEU A 23 -12.27 -41.50 20.05
CA LEU A 23 -11.33 -41.07 19.01
C LEU A 23 -11.90 -41.30 17.60
N ASP A 24 -12.65 -42.37 17.40
CA ASP A 24 -13.35 -42.68 16.15
C ASP A 24 -14.56 -41.76 15.94
N ALA A 25 -15.27 -41.37 17.02
CA ALA A 25 -16.31 -40.34 16.96
C ALA A 25 -15.75 -38.95 16.63
N VAL A 26 -14.61 -38.56 17.23
CA VAL A 26 -13.92 -37.29 16.90
C VAL A 26 -13.39 -37.30 15.46
N ARG A 27 -12.97 -38.47 14.95
CA ARG A 27 -12.53 -38.64 13.57
C ARG A 27 -13.68 -38.66 12.56
N ALA A 28 -14.88 -39.08 12.97
CA ALA A 28 -16.10 -39.02 12.17
C ALA A 28 -16.70 -37.60 12.10
N GLU A 29 -16.48 -36.76 13.12
CA GLU A 29 -16.85 -35.33 13.06
C GLU A 29 -15.88 -34.47 12.23
N LEU A 30 -14.69 -34.99 11.90
CA LEU A 30 -13.68 -34.35 11.06
C LEU A 30 -13.75 -34.79 9.58
N GLY A 31 -14.93 -35.26 9.14
CA GLY A 31 -15.17 -35.77 7.79
C GLY A 31 -16.30 -35.05 7.07
N ALA A 32 -16.13 -33.77 6.76
CA ALA A 32 -16.72 -33.17 5.57
C ALA A 32 -15.84 -32.00 5.18
N GLU A 33 -15.04 -32.17 4.12
CA GLU A 33 -14.50 -31.05 3.39
C GLU A 33 -15.70 -30.24 2.86
N GLY A 34 -16.12 -29.28 3.67
CA GLY A 34 -16.94 -28.19 3.20
C GLY A 34 -16.10 -27.47 2.17
N GLU A 35 -16.46 -27.68 0.91
CA GLU A 35 -16.04 -26.84 -0.20
C GLU A 35 -16.18 -25.39 0.29
N VAL A 36 -15.06 -24.75 0.62
CA VAL A 36 -15.06 -23.33 0.94
C VAL A 36 -15.29 -22.65 -0.39
N LYS A 37 -16.57 -22.54 -0.75
CA LYS A 37 -17.03 -21.69 -1.84
C LYS A 37 -16.37 -20.34 -1.55
N PRO A 38 -15.43 -19.87 -2.40
CA PRO A 38 -14.76 -18.62 -2.13
C PRO A 38 -15.89 -17.61 -1.97
N LEU A 39 -15.97 -17.01 -0.79
CA LEU A 39 -16.94 -15.97 -0.48
C LEU A 39 -16.81 -14.99 -1.63
N ALA A 40 -17.80 -15.01 -2.53
CA ALA A 40 -17.81 -14.15 -3.69
C ALA A 40 -17.68 -12.75 -3.09
N LYS A 41 -16.52 -12.12 -3.27
CA LYS A 41 -16.35 -10.73 -2.91
C LYS A 41 -17.41 -10.03 -3.72
N ASP A 42 -18.47 -9.58 -3.05
CA ASP A 42 -19.46 -8.70 -3.62
C ASP A 42 -18.68 -7.62 -4.37
N THR A 43 -18.71 -7.73 -5.70
CA THR A 43 -17.88 -6.95 -6.62
C THR A 43 -18.59 -5.63 -6.87
N GLU A 44 -19.09 -5.03 -5.80
CA GLU A 44 -19.43 -3.62 -5.81
C GLU A 44 -18.12 -2.91 -5.48
N PRO A 45 -17.54 -2.12 -6.40
CA PRO A 45 -16.38 -1.33 -6.08
C PRO A 45 -16.77 -0.34 -4.99
N ARG A 46 -16.47 -0.69 -3.74
CA ARG A 46 -16.45 0.26 -2.64
C ARG A 46 -15.60 1.43 -3.12
N ALA A 47 -16.12 2.65 -2.97
CA ALA A 47 -15.50 3.88 -3.46
C ALA A 47 -14.00 4.03 -3.07
N ASP A 48 -13.58 3.31 -2.03
CA ASP A 48 -12.22 3.35 -1.46
C ASP A 48 -11.28 2.25 -1.99
N THR A 49 -11.68 1.44 -2.97
CA THR A 49 -10.80 0.35 -3.48
C THR A 49 -9.63 0.94 -4.28
N PRO A 50 -8.37 0.72 -3.86
CA PRO A 50 -7.23 1.30 -4.54
C PRO A 50 -7.09 0.72 -5.95
N TRP A 51 -6.88 1.59 -6.95
CA TRP A 51 -6.71 1.13 -8.33
C TRP A 51 -5.53 0.14 -8.46
N PRO A 52 -5.65 -0.90 -9.29
CA PRO A 52 -4.55 -1.79 -9.62
C PRO A 52 -3.35 -1.02 -10.17
N VAL A 53 -2.14 -1.49 -9.85
CA VAL A 53 -0.88 -0.82 -10.25
C VAL A 53 -0.80 -0.61 -11.76
N ALA A 54 -1.24 -1.60 -12.55
CA ALA A 54 -1.25 -1.51 -14.01
C ALA A 54 -2.19 -0.40 -14.53
N VAL A 55 -3.35 -0.22 -13.91
CA VAL A 55 -4.31 0.83 -14.29
C VAL A 55 -3.75 2.20 -13.94
N LYS A 56 -3.23 2.37 -12.71
CA LYS A 56 -2.55 3.61 -12.29
C LYS A 56 -1.42 3.99 -13.25
N ALA A 57 -0.59 3.02 -13.64
CA ALA A 57 0.52 3.26 -14.57
C ALA A 57 0.04 3.71 -15.95
N LYS A 58 -1.00 3.07 -16.51
CA LYS A 58 -1.56 3.44 -17.82
C LYS A 58 -2.18 4.85 -17.79
N VAL A 59 -2.97 5.15 -16.78
CA VAL A 59 -3.61 6.46 -16.62
C VAL A 59 -2.55 7.55 -16.42
N ALA A 60 -1.56 7.31 -15.55
CA ALA A 60 -0.46 8.24 -15.33
C ALA A 60 0.36 8.47 -16.61
N ALA A 61 0.64 7.42 -17.38
CA ALA A 61 1.36 7.54 -18.64
C ALA A 61 0.58 8.39 -19.65
N ALA A 62 -0.72 8.16 -19.82
CA ALA A 62 -1.57 8.93 -20.72
C ALA A 62 -1.61 10.42 -20.34
N LEU A 63 -1.81 10.72 -19.05
CA LEU A 63 -1.84 12.10 -18.55
C LEU A 63 -0.47 12.79 -18.71
N LEU A 64 0.62 12.09 -18.43
CA LEU A 64 1.97 12.61 -18.55
C LEU A 64 2.34 12.86 -20.02
N SER A 65 1.96 11.96 -20.94
CA SER A 65 2.13 12.17 -22.38
C SER A 65 1.40 13.42 -22.86
N ALA A 66 0.11 13.57 -22.50
CA ALA A 66 -0.65 14.77 -22.82
C ALA A 66 0.00 16.05 -22.25
N LEU A 67 0.51 15.99 -21.02
CA LEU A 67 1.23 17.11 -20.41
C LEU A 67 2.50 17.48 -21.18
N ILE A 68 3.31 16.49 -21.57
CA ILE A 68 4.56 16.70 -22.31
C ILE A 68 4.29 17.33 -23.68
N ASP A 69 3.25 16.88 -24.38
CA ASP A 69 2.94 17.35 -25.74
C ASP A 69 2.36 18.77 -25.77
N THR A 70 1.56 19.12 -24.74
CA THR A 70 0.85 20.40 -24.68
C THR A 70 1.65 21.51 -24.01
N ALA A 71 2.51 21.19 -23.04
CA ALA A 71 3.20 22.20 -22.24
C ALA A 71 4.35 22.84 -23.01
N LYS A 72 4.18 24.13 -23.36
CA LYS A 72 5.18 24.95 -24.05
C LYS A 72 5.55 26.18 -23.22
N ILE A 73 6.81 26.59 -23.29
CA ILE A 73 7.35 27.76 -22.60
C ILE A 73 7.99 28.70 -23.61
N LYS A 74 7.77 30.01 -23.44
CA LYS A 74 8.40 31.04 -24.25
C LYS A 74 9.82 31.28 -23.72
N VAL A 75 10.81 30.96 -24.54
CA VAL A 75 12.22 31.18 -24.22
C VAL A 75 12.71 32.37 -25.03
N VAL A 76 13.25 33.38 -24.35
CA VAL A 76 13.89 34.54 -24.98
C VAL A 76 15.40 34.37 -24.87
N LYS A 77 16.09 34.32 -26.01
CA LYS A 77 17.55 34.23 -26.07
C LYS A 77 18.11 35.18 -27.12
N GLU A 78 19.29 35.69 -26.85
CA GLU A 78 20.06 36.47 -27.81
C GLU A 78 20.65 35.54 -28.87
N HIS A 79 20.49 35.91 -30.14
CA HIS A 79 21.09 35.17 -31.25
C HIS A 79 22.61 35.38 -31.26
N PRO A 80 23.42 34.32 -31.31
CA PRO A 80 24.87 34.42 -31.15
C PRO A 80 25.57 35.28 -32.20
N GLU A 81 25.02 35.36 -33.41
CA GLU A 81 25.64 36.12 -34.52
C GLU A 81 25.03 37.51 -34.74
N THR A 82 23.73 37.69 -34.50
CA THR A 82 23.01 38.93 -34.85
C THR A 82 22.75 39.81 -33.63
N LYS A 83 23.00 39.31 -32.41
CA LYS A 83 22.74 39.98 -31.12
C LYS A 83 21.29 40.47 -30.95
N THR A 84 20.38 39.92 -31.74
CA THR A 84 18.95 40.23 -31.65
C THR A 84 18.28 39.29 -30.65
N LEU A 85 17.31 39.81 -29.91
CA LEU A 85 16.51 39.00 -29.00
C LEU A 85 15.47 38.21 -29.79
N ILE A 86 15.60 36.89 -29.78
CA ILE A 86 14.66 35.97 -30.41
C ILE A 86 13.83 35.32 -29.33
N SER A 87 12.51 35.35 -29.51
CA SER A 87 11.58 34.61 -28.67
C SER A 87 11.02 33.40 -29.41
N GLN A 88 11.14 32.21 -28.82
CA GLN A 88 10.64 30.96 -29.39
C GLN A 88 9.85 30.17 -28.34
N TYR A 89 8.74 29.56 -28.77
CA TYR A 89 8.04 28.57 -27.96
C TYR A 89 8.74 27.21 -28.07
N GLN A 90 9.18 26.70 -26.94
CA GLN A 90 9.86 25.40 -26.82
C GLN A 90 9.04 24.48 -25.91
N PRO A 91 9.15 23.15 -26.05
CA PRO A 91 8.52 22.23 -25.12
C PRO A 91 9.08 22.46 -23.71
N ALA A 92 8.17 22.49 -22.73
CA ALA A 92 8.51 22.69 -21.32
C ALA A 92 9.11 21.42 -20.69
N PHE A 93 8.64 20.26 -21.16
CA PHE A 93 9.11 18.94 -20.75
C PHE A 93 9.59 18.15 -21.98
N SER A 94 10.57 17.28 -21.79
CA SER A 94 11.01 16.33 -22.81
C SER A 94 11.28 14.95 -22.23
N HIS A 95 10.96 13.90 -22.96
CA HIS A 95 11.24 12.53 -22.55
C HIS A 95 12.58 12.06 -23.14
N ALA A 96 13.48 11.56 -22.30
CA ALA A 96 14.79 11.07 -22.70
C ALA A 96 15.16 9.78 -21.95
N THR A 97 15.85 8.87 -22.63
CA THR A 97 16.37 7.66 -22.00
C THR A 97 17.81 7.87 -21.57
N GLN A 98 18.10 7.68 -20.29
CA GLN A 98 19.47 7.73 -19.75
C GLN A 98 19.92 6.38 -19.23
N LEU A 99 21.22 6.10 -19.35
CA LEU A 99 21.81 4.92 -18.74
C LEU A 99 22.19 5.22 -17.28
N ARG A 100 21.65 4.45 -16.34
CA ARG A 100 22.00 4.51 -14.92
C ARG A 100 22.34 3.11 -14.44
N ARG A 101 23.54 2.94 -13.87
CA ARG A 101 24.04 1.64 -13.35
C ARG A 101 23.90 0.50 -14.38
N GLY A 102 24.25 0.77 -15.63
CA GLY A 102 24.16 -0.21 -16.72
C GLY A 102 22.75 -0.50 -17.26
N LYS A 103 21.70 0.16 -16.76
CA LYS A 103 20.32 -0.03 -17.21
C LYS A 103 19.78 1.25 -17.88
N LYS A 104 19.01 1.10 -18.96
CA LYS A 104 18.30 2.20 -19.61
C LYS A 104 17.07 2.58 -18.78
N ILE A 105 16.95 3.85 -18.41
CA ILE A 105 15.85 4.42 -17.62
C ILE A 105 15.28 5.61 -18.37
N GLY A 106 13.96 5.64 -18.58
CA GLY A 106 13.25 6.80 -19.11
C GLY A 106 13.14 7.90 -18.06
N MET A 107 13.45 9.14 -18.43
CA MET A 107 13.37 10.29 -17.55
C MET A 107 12.69 11.45 -18.27
N VAL A 108 11.93 12.24 -17.52
CA VAL A 108 11.37 13.50 -17.98
C VAL A 108 12.32 14.62 -17.60
N LEU A 109 12.80 15.36 -18.59
CA LEU A 109 13.68 16.51 -18.45
C LEU A 109 12.88 17.80 -18.57
N LEU A 110 13.26 18.81 -17.80
CA LEU A 110 12.64 20.13 -17.84
C LEU A 110 13.47 21.08 -18.70
N ASN A 111 12.80 21.99 -19.39
CA ASN A 111 13.47 23.11 -20.04
C ASN A 111 14.21 23.96 -19.00
N LYS A 112 15.42 24.43 -19.34
CA LYS A 112 16.23 25.27 -18.43
C LYS A 112 15.49 26.51 -17.97
N GLU A 113 14.67 27.10 -18.83
CA GLU A 113 13.88 28.28 -18.48
C GLU A 113 12.80 27.95 -17.44
N LEU A 114 12.15 26.80 -17.58
CA LEU A 114 11.20 26.31 -16.58
C LEU A 114 11.89 26.07 -15.23
N VAL A 115 13.09 25.50 -15.24
CA VAL A 115 13.89 25.30 -14.02
C VAL A 115 14.19 26.64 -13.34
N ASN A 116 14.49 27.70 -14.09
CA ASN A 116 14.74 29.03 -13.54
C ASN A 116 13.49 29.62 -12.89
N ILE A 117 12.33 29.46 -13.52
CA ILE A 117 11.04 29.88 -12.95
C ILE A 117 10.77 29.13 -11.64
N MET A 118 10.93 27.81 -11.64
CA MET A 118 10.73 26.97 -10.46
C MET A 118 11.67 27.29 -9.30
N LYS A 119 12.89 27.79 -9.59
CA LYS A 119 13.84 28.23 -8.56
C LYS A 119 13.41 29.53 -7.88
N ARG A 120 12.65 30.38 -8.57
CA ARG A 120 12.29 31.71 -8.09
C ARG A 120 11.06 31.68 -7.17
N GLU A 121 10.05 30.90 -7.54
CA GLU A 121 8.77 30.85 -6.80
C GLU A 121 8.36 29.40 -6.53
N PRO A 122 8.18 29.00 -5.26
CA PRO A 122 7.45 27.77 -4.97
C PRO A 122 5.99 27.96 -5.39
N GLN A 123 5.43 26.99 -6.11
CA GLN A 123 4.01 26.98 -6.45
C GLN A 123 3.21 26.85 -5.14
N GLY A 124 2.61 27.95 -4.67
CA GLY A 124 1.92 28.03 -3.36
C GLY A 124 0.87 26.94 -3.16
N ASP A 125 0.19 26.55 -4.24
CA ASP A 125 -0.87 25.54 -4.21
C ASP A 125 -0.37 24.12 -3.94
N PHE A 126 0.91 23.81 -4.25
CA PHE A 126 1.46 22.47 -4.03
C PHE A 126 1.82 22.22 -2.56
N LEU A 127 1.85 23.26 -1.72
CA LEU A 127 2.18 23.18 -0.29
C LEU A 127 1.01 22.71 0.58
N ALA A 128 -0.24 22.84 0.11
CA ALA A 128 -1.43 22.75 0.96
C ALA A 128 -1.69 21.38 1.61
N LYS A 129 -1.08 20.30 1.13
CA LYS A 129 -1.35 18.94 1.66
C LYS A 129 -0.67 18.63 3.00
N HIS A 130 0.38 19.35 3.36
CA HIS A 130 1.16 19.08 4.58
C HIS A 130 1.37 20.33 5.43
N LEU A 131 0.42 21.26 5.37
CA LEU A 131 0.41 22.39 6.29
C LEU A 131 -0.19 21.96 7.64
N PRO A 132 0.20 22.62 8.75
CA PRO A 132 -0.49 22.46 10.02
C PRO A 132 -1.98 22.78 9.87
N MET A 133 -2.82 21.95 10.48
CA MET A 133 -4.26 22.18 10.47
C MET A 133 -4.63 23.42 11.28
N VAL A 134 -5.60 24.19 10.79
CA VAL A 134 -6.20 25.32 11.53
C VAL A 134 -7.35 24.89 12.43
N VAL A 135 -7.73 23.61 12.39
CA VAL A 135 -8.79 22.99 13.20
C VAL A 135 -8.20 21.81 13.95
N LYS A 136 -8.85 21.41 15.04
CA LYS A 136 -8.51 20.21 15.79
C LYS A 136 -8.48 18.97 14.84
N PRO A 137 -7.44 18.13 14.90
CA PRO A 137 -7.35 16.93 14.09
C PRO A 137 -8.40 15.89 14.49
N GLU A 138 -8.69 14.96 13.58
CA GLU A 138 -9.52 13.79 13.86
C GLU A 138 -8.78 12.86 14.86
N PRO A 139 -9.43 12.40 15.94
CA PRO A 139 -8.81 11.48 16.87
C PRO A 139 -8.48 10.14 16.19
N TRP A 140 -7.37 9.53 16.59
CA TRP A 140 -6.98 8.22 16.08
C TRP A 140 -7.96 7.14 16.52
N SER A 141 -8.40 6.33 15.56
CA SER A 141 -9.34 5.23 15.79
C SER A 141 -9.02 3.96 15.01
N LYS A 142 -8.35 4.08 13.86
CA LYS A 142 -7.89 2.96 13.04
C LYS A 142 -6.48 3.22 12.55
N PHE A 143 -5.90 2.23 11.89
CA PHE A 143 -4.58 2.33 11.28
C PHE A 143 -4.49 3.50 10.28
N ASP A 144 -5.53 3.72 9.47
CA ASP A 144 -5.62 4.73 8.42
C ASP A 144 -6.63 5.86 8.72
N LYS A 145 -7.12 5.93 9.97
CA LYS A 145 -8.13 6.90 10.41
C LYS A 145 -7.69 7.66 11.65
N GLY A 146 -7.47 8.96 11.46
CA GLY A 146 -6.98 9.92 12.45
C GLY A 146 -6.05 10.93 11.79
N GLY A 147 -5.85 12.07 12.44
CA GLY A 147 -5.05 13.18 11.90
C GLY A 147 -5.88 14.12 11.03
N PHE A 148 -5.67 14.09 9.71
CA PHE A 148 -6.34 14.99 8.78
C PHE A 148 -7.81 14.59 8.54
N LEU A 149 -8.68 15.57 8.27
CA LEU A 149 -10.13 15.35 8.13
C LEU A 149 -10.51 14.61 6.83
N GLU A 150 -9.86 14.97 5.71
CA GLU A 150 -10.18 14.40 4.39
C GLU A 150 -9.07 13.50 3.85
N SER A 151 -7.82 13.80 4.20
CA SER A 151 -6.66 13.04 3.72
C SER A 151 -6.39 11.87 4.66
N THR A 152 -6.30 10.66 4.13
CA THR A 152 -5.96 9.48 4.92
C THR A 152 -4.50 9.56 5.40
N SER A 153 -4.28 9.47 6.71
CA SER A 153 -2.96 9.35 7.32
C SER A 153 -2.81 8.01 8.04
N ASN A 154 -1.62 7.40 7.91
CA ASN A 154 -1.31 6.17 8.61
C ASN A 154 -0.77 6.49 10.02
N LEU A 155 -1.25 5.76 11.03
CA LEU A 155 -0.79 5.85 12.41
C LEU A 155 0.71 5.58 12.53
N VAL A 156 1.19 4.54 11.84
CA VAL A 156 2.59 4.13 11.84
C VAL A 156 3.17 4.34 10.45
N ARG A 157 4.37 4.92 10.39
CA ARG A 157 5.13 5.04 9.15
C ARG A 157 5.72 3.69 8.76
N VAL A 158 5.01 2.97 7.90
CA VAL A 158 5.43 1.66 7.39
C VAL A 158 6.51 1.81 6.32
N LYS A 159 7.58 1.01 6.42
CA LYS A 159 8.64 0.97 5.42
C LYS A 159 8.12 0.41 4.10
N HIS A 160 8.57 0.95 2.97
CA HIS A 160 8.14 0.49 1.66
C HIS A 160 8.41 -1.01 1.47
N GLY A 161 7.37 -1.77 1.14
CA GLY A 161 7.44 -3.22 0.92
C GLY A 161 7.22 -4.08 2.17
N ASP A 162 7.20 -3.50 3.37
CA ASP A 162 6.97 -4.21 4.62
C ASP A 162 5.46 -4.26 4.92
N LYS A 163 4.84 -5.42 4.69
CA LYS A 163 3.40 -5.61 4.95
C LYS A 163 3.13 -6.04 6.40
N ASP A 164 4.12 -6.64 7.04
CA ASP A 164 3.96 -7.27 8.34
C ASP A 164 3.75 -6.20 9.41
N GLN A 165 4.49 -5.09 9.35
CA GLN A 165 4.28 -3.94 10.24
C GLN A 165 2.84 -3.47 10.24
N ARG A 166 2.20 -3.41 9.07
CA ARG A 166 0.80 -3.01 8.95
C ARG A 166 -0.12 -4.06 9.58
N ILE A 167 0.05 -5.33 9.24
CA ILE A 167 -0.80 -6.43 9.71
C ILE A 167 -0.74 -6.55 11.24
N TYR A 168 0.47 -6.50 11.81
CA TYR A 168 0.64 -6.57 13.27
C TYR A 168 0.03 -5.35 13.98
N THR A 169 0.17 -4.15 13.39
CA THR A 169 -0.44 -2.95 13.97
C THR A 169 -1.97 -3.04 13.91
N GLU A 170 -2.55 -3.44 12.79
CA GLU A 170 -4.00 -3.64 12.65
C GLU A 170 -4.52 -4.70 13.64
N ALA A 171 -3.77 -5.79 13.84
CA ALA A 171 -4.11 -6.81 14.84
C ALA A 171 -4.05 -6.26 16.27
N ALA A 172 -3.03 -5.47 16.62
CA ALA A 172 -2.91 -4.86 17.95
C ALA A 172 -4.05 -3.84 18.21
N ILE A 173 -4.44 -3.06 17.20
CA ILE A 173 -5.60 -2.16 17.28
C ILE A 173 -6.88 -2.97 17.52
N ALA A 174 -7.08 -4.07 16.78
CA ALA A 174 -8.26 -4.92 16.94
C ALA A 174 -8.35 -5.57 18.34
N ARG A 175 -7.21 -5.78 19.03
CA ARG A 175 -7.16 -6.25 20.42
C ARG A 175 -7.36 -5.15 21.46
N GLY A 176 -7.34 -3.87 21.06
CA GLY A 176 -7.41 -2.73 21.99
C GLY A 176 -6.08 -2.35 22.65
N ASP A 177 -4.97 -2.98 22.25
CA ASP A 177 -3.64 -2.74 22.84
C ASP A 177 -3.12 -1.31 22.56
N MET A 178 -3.72 -0.61 21.59
CA MET A 178 -3.26 0.69 21.08
C MET A 178 -4.04 1.89 21.65
N ASP A 179 -5.02 1.67 22.55
CA ASP A 179 -5.90 2.73 23.06
C ASP A 179 -5.16 3.83 23.84
N GLN A 180 -4.08 3.47 24.54
CA GLN A 180 -3.22 4.45 25.20
C GLN A 180 -2.46 5.31 24.19
N ILE A 181 -2.00 4.70 23.09
CA ILE A 181 -1.27 5.39 22.03
C ILE A 181 -2.18 6.37 21.29
N PHE A 182 -3.46 6.05 21.12
CA PHE A 182 -4.42 6.97 20.50
C PHE A 182 -4.74 8.23 21.32
N LYS A 183 -4.50 8.21 22.63
CA LYS A 183 -4.78 9.33 23.54
C LYS A 183 -3.58 10.27 23.74
N GLY A 184 -2.37 9.84 23.39
CA GLY A 184 -1.13 10.61 23.52
C GLY A 184 -0.89 11.50 22.31
#